data_AF-A0A842MRZ2-F1
#
_entry.id   AF-A0A842MRZ2-F1
#
_cell.length_a   1.000
_cell.length_b   1.000
_cell.length_c   1.000
_cell.angle_alpha   90.00
_cell.angle_beta   90.00
_cell.angle_gamma   90.00
#
_symmetry.space_group_name_H-M   'P 1'
#
loop_
_entity.id
_entity.type
_entity.pdbx_description
1 polymer ?
#
loop_
_entity_poly.entity_id
_entity_poly.type
_entity_poly.pdbx_seq_one_letter_code
_entity_poly.pdbx_strand_id
1 'polypeptide(L)' 'MKKEFIKCEYCSIPIAEACQLAAYRTVIDGKEYIFCCKKCAERYAQKRET' A
#
# COMPACT_ATOMS: atom_id res chain seq x y z
N MET A 1 -12.24 -8.38 -18.67
CA MET A 1 -11.92 -8.38 -17.22
C MET A 1 -11.27 -7.04 -16.88
N LYS A 2 -11.88 -6.21 -16.04
CA LYS A 2 -11.23 -4.97 -15.55
C LYS A 2 -10.17 -5.39 -14.54
N LYS A 3 -8.89 -5.25 -14.88
CA LYS A 3 -7.79 -5.46 -13.93
C LYS A 3 -7.76 -4.26 -12.98
N GLU A 4 -8.18 -4.47 -11.75
CA GLU A 4 -7.99 -3.49 -10.68
C GLU A 4 -6.53 -3.53 -10.25
N PHE A 5 -5.75 -2.59 -10.79
CA PHE A 5 -4.36 -2.39 -10.41
C PHE A 5 -4.31 -1.74 -9.03
N ILE A 6 -3.95 -2.51 -8.01
CA ILE A 6 -3.62 -1.96 -6.70
C ILE A 6 -2.27 -1.26 -6.83
N LYS A 7 -2.16 -0.06 -6.27
CA LYS A 7 -0.94 0.76 -6.32
C LYS A 7 -0.46 1.00 -4.90
N CYS A 8 0.85 1.04 -4.72
CA CYS A 8 1.47 1.43 -3.45
C CYS A 8 1.18 2.89 -3.15
N GLU A 9 0.52 3.21 -2.02
CA GLU A 9 0.19 4.60 -1.66
C GLU A 9 1.41 5.47 -1.33
N TYR A 10 2.52 4.85 -0.91
CA TYR A 10 3.75 5.60 -0.61
C TYR A 10 4.62 5.85 -1.86
N CYS A 11 4.70 4.86 -2.74
CA CYS A 11 5.66 4.81 -3.84
C CYS A 11 5.00 4.94 -5.22
N SER A 12 3.68 4.92 -5.29
CA SER A 12 2.87 4.99 -6.51
C SER A 12 3.18 3.93 -7.57
N ILE A 13 3.90 2.87 -7.20
CA ILE A 13 4.26 1.76 -8.08
C ILE A 13 3.05 0.81 -8.20
N PRO A 14 2.69 0.36 -9.42
CA PRO A 14 1.65 -0.65 -9.60
C PRO A 14 2.10 -1.99 -8.99
N ILE A 15 1.26 -2.56 -8.13
CA ILE A 15 1.46 -3.90 -7.58
C ILE A 15 0.87 -4.87 -8.61
N ALA A 16 1.75 -5.70 -9.18
CA ALA A 16 1.33 -6.74 -10.12
C ALA A 16 0.32 -7.70 -9.47
N GLU A 17 -0.58 -8.26 -10.27
CA GLU A 17 -1.68 -9.15 -9.83
C GLU A 17 -1.16 -10.31 -8.96
N ALA A 18 -0.03 -10.92 -9.36
CA ALA A 18 0.64 -11.98 -8.60
C ALA A 18 1.15 -11.53 -7.22
N CYS A 19 1.45 -10.24 -7.06
CA CYS A 19 1.89 -9.64 -5.80
C CYS A 19 0.74 -9.03 -4.99
N GLN A 20 -0.50 -9.02 -5.47
CA GLN A 20 -1.63 -8.42 -4.73
C GLN A 20 -1.93 -9.16 -3.42
N LEU A 21 -1.70 -10.47 -3.37
CA LEU A 21 -1.78 -11.29 -2.15
C LEU A 21 -0.61 -11.02 -1.19
N ALA A 22 0.54 -10.63 -1.73
CA ALA A 22 1.73 -10.27 -0.96
C ALA A 22 1.79 -8.77 -0.62
N ALA A 23 0.81 -7.98 -1.07
CA ALA A 23 0.75 -6.56 -0.78
C ALA A 23 0.49 -6.34 0.71
N TYR A 24 1.23 -5.43 1.31
CA TYR A 24 1.09 -5.11 2.72
C TYR A 24 -0.12 -4.20 2.90
N ARG A 25 -1.15 -4.70 3.58
CA ARG A 25 -2.36 -3.95 3.93
C ARG A 25 -2.28 -3.52 5.38
N THR A 26 -2.54 -2.25 5.66
CA THR A 26 -2.59 -1.74 7.04
C THR A 26 -3.60 -0.62 7.14
N VAL A 27 -4.12 -0.42 8.35
CA VAL A 27 -4.99 0.71 8.65
C VAL A 27 -4.15 1.83 9.25
N ILE A 28 -4.23 3.03 8.68
CA ILE A 28 -3.58 4.24 9.19
C ILE A 28 -4.70 5.27 9.32
N ASP A 29 -4.88 5.83 10.53
CA ASP A 29 -5.91 6.85 10.79
C ASP A 29 -7.35 6.38 10.42
N GLY A 30 -7.66 5.10 10.69
CA GLY A 30 -8.95 4.50 10.37
C GLY A 30 -9.21 4.25 8.88
N LYS A 31 -8.26 4.53 7.99
CA LYS A 31 -8.35 4.23 6.55
C LYS A 31 -7.44 3.05 6.18
N GLU A 32 -7.97 2.13 5.37
CA GLU A 32 -7.18 1.02 4.83
C GLU A 32 -6.27 1.51 3.71
N TYR A 33 -4.98 1.20 3.84
CA TYR A 33 -3.94 1.51 2.87
C TYR A 33 -3.24 0.25 2.41
N ILE A 34 -2.88 0.23 1.13
CA ILE A 34 -2.16 -0.89 0.51
C ILE A 34 -0.79 -0.41 0.03
N PHE A 35 0.24 -1.17 0.40
CA PHE A 35 1.63 -0.88 0.11
C PHE A 35 2.30 -2.09 -0.54
N CYS A 36 3.33 -1.84 -1.34
CA CYS A 36 4.13 -2.91 -1.93
C CYS A 36 4.98 -3.66 -0.89
N CYS A 37 5.25 -3.04 0.26
CA CYS A 37 6.02 -3.62 1.36
C CYS A 37 5.75 -2.92 2.69
N LYS A 38 6.06 -3.60 3.80
CA LYS A 38 5.93 -3.06 5.17
C LYS A 38 6.68 -1.74 5.35
N LYS A 39 7.90 -1.62 4.82
CA LYS A 39 8.75 -0.43 4.96
C LYS A 39 8.12 0.83 4.35
N CYS A 40 7.36 0.68 3.26
CA CYS A 40 6.58 1.78 2.67
C CYS A 40 5.42 2.20 3.58
N ALA A 41 4.73 1.24 4.18
CA ALA A 41 3.66 1.51 5.13
C ALA A 41 4.16 2.24 6.38
N GLU A 42 5.27 1.78 6.95
CA GLU A 42 5.90 2.41 8.12
C GLU A 42 6.34 3.84 7.83
N ARG A 43 6.93 4.10 6.66
CA ARG A 43 7.30 5.48 6.24
C ARG A 43 6.09 6.37 6.01
N TYR A 44 5.02 5.83 5.46
CA TYR A 44 3.78 6.57 5.24
C TYR A 44 3.10 6.91 6.57
N ALA A 45 3.05 5.96 7.50
CA ALA A 45 2.56 6.18 8.86
C ALA A 45 3.36 7.28 9.54
N GLN A 46 4.70 7.15 9.61
CA GLN A 46 5.61 8.15 10.19
C GLN A 46 5.43 9.56 9.63
N LYS A 47 5.17 9.69 8.32
CA LYS A 47 4.93 11.00 7.70
C LYS A 47 3.60 11.66 8.09
N ARG A 48 2.63 10.89 8.59
CA ARG A 48 1.29 11.41 8.97
C ARG A 48 1.15 11.71 10.45
N GLU A 49 2.08 11.25 11.28
CA GLU A 49 2.14 11.50 12.73
C GLU A 49 2.81 12.85 13.06
N THR A 50 3.40 13.53 12.06
CA THR A 50 4.01 14.87 12.16
C THR A 50 3.11 15.91 11.51
#